data_AF-A0A344LL08-F1
#
_entry.id   AF-A0A344LL08-F1
#
_cell.length_a   1.000
_cell.length_b   1.000
_cell.length_c   1.000
_cell.angle_alpha   90.00
_cell.angle_beta   90.00
_cell.angle_gamma   90.00
#
_symmetry.space_group_name_H-M   'P 1'
#
loop_
_entity.id
_entity.type
_entity.pdbx_description
1 polymer ?
#
loop_
_entity_poly.entity_id
_entity_poly.type
_entity_poly.pdbx_seq_one_letter_code
_entity_poly.pdbx_strand_id
1 'polypeptide(L)'
;MWRSLAARPGGKLLFSAAMCLRVPYFRTVLPHIRDLRPGRCEVSAPKWWGVHNHIGTFHAIAACNLAEIAMGMLAEATVPPTHRWLPKGMSVNYVAKAETGLTAVAELEVIPEFGDDGTELGVPVVIRDKAGKPVVTGTITIWVTKKPGQREGTAPRSSS
;
A
#
# COMPACT_ATOMS: atom_id res chain seq x y z
N MET A 1 2.63 12.36 12.91
CA MET A 1 2.51 11.20 13.82
C MET A 1 3.12 9.90 13.28
N TRP A 2 3.13 9.67 11.95
CA TRP A 2 3.62 8.43 11.30
C TRP A 2 5.14 8.18 11.35
N ARG A 3 5.96 9.21 11.07
CA ARG A 3 7.43 9.08 10.96
C ARG A 3 8.14 8.63 12.24
N SER A 4 7.55 8.87 13.41
CA SER A 4 8.16 8.60 14.72
C SER A 4 7.94 7.15 15.20
N LEU A 5 6.83 6.52 14.78
CA LEU A 5 6.48 5.17 15.24
C LEU A 5 7.21 4.07 14.47
N ALA A 6 7.46 4.23 13.16
CA ALA A 6 8.13 3.24 12.32
C ALA A 6 9.65 3.11 12.58
N ALA A 7 10.28 4.12 13.21
CA ALA A 7 11.71 4.14 13.51
C ALA A 7 12.11 3.29 14.73
N ARG A 8 11.14 2.69 15.44
CA ARG A 8 11.41 1.79 16.59
C ARG A 8 11.19 0.33 16.19
N PRO A 9 11.99 -0.63 16.70
CA PRO A 9 11.95 -2.04 16.28
C PRO A 9 10.59 -2.75 16.49
N GLY A 10 9.72 -2.25 17.39
CA GLY A 10 8.33 -2.72 17.55
C GLY A 10 7.28 -1.97 16.72
N GLY A 11 7.67 -0.89 16.04
CA GLY A 11 6.78 -0.02 15.28
C GLY A 11 6.19 -0.67 14.03
N LYS A 12 6.98 -1.48 13.33
CA LYS A 12 6.54 -2.18 12.11
C LYS A 12 5.43 -3.20 12.39
N LEU A 13 5.53 -3.94 13.51
CA LEU A 13 4.54 -4.93 13.96
C LEU A 13 3.23 -4.27 14.42
N LEU A 14 3.31 -3.22 15.24
CA LEU A 14 2.14 -2.43 15.63
C LEU A 14 1.44 -1.81 14.41
N PHE A 15 2.24 -1.41 13.41
CA PHE A 15 1.73 -0.79 12.20
C PHE A 15 1.04 -1.79 11.25
N SER A 16 1.63 -2.98 11.05
CA SER A 16 0.96 -4.09 10.37
C SER A 16 -0.35 -4.47 11.07
N ALA A 17 -0.37 -4.50 12.40
CA ALA A 17 -1.57 -4.80 13.18
C ALA A 17 -2.65 -3.71 13.04
N ALA A 18 -2.29 -2.43 13.12
CA ALA A 18 -3.22 -1.30 12.98
C ALA A 18 -3.87 -1.26 11.58
N MET A 19 -3.09 -1.50 10.53
CA MET A 19 -3.59 -1.57 9.15
C MET A 19 -4.50 -2.78 8.93
N CYS A 20 -4.14 -3.95 9.46
CA CYS A 20 -4.97 -5.15 9.44
C CYS A 20 -6.29 -4.99 10.22
N LEU A 21 -6.30 -4.18 11.29
CA LEU A 21 -7.51 -3.88 12.05
C LEU A 21 -8.42 -2.92 11.27
N ARG A 22 -7.84 -1.95 10.57
CA ARG A 22 -8.58 -0.95 9.79
C ARG A 22 -9.12 -1.51 8.47
N VAL A 23 -8.42 -2.46 7.85
CA VAL A 23 -8.83 -3.13 6.61
C VAL A 23 -8.79 -4.66 6.84
N PRO A 24 -9.88 -5.25 7.34
CA PRO A 24 -9.90 -6.66 7.75
C PRO A 24 -9.47 -7.64 6.65
N TYR A 25 -9.76 -7.32 5.38
CA TYR A 25 -9.42 -8.19 4.25
C TYR A 25 -7.91 -8.39 4.07
N PHE A 26 -7.07 -7.43 4.50
CA PHE A 26 -5.61 -7.57 4.44
C PHE A 26 -5.09 -8.69 5.34
N ARG A 27 -5.84 -9.08 6.38
CA ARG A 27 -5.47 -10.20 7.27
C ARG A 27 -5.42 -11.53 6.54
N THR A 28 -6.13 -11.67 5.42
CA THR A 28 -6.19 -12.92 4.64
C THR A 28 -4.83 -13.35 4.07
N VAL A 29 -3.92 -12.39 3.85
CA VAL A 29 -2.57 -12.67 3.33
C VAL A 29 -1.48 -12.64 4.39
N LEU A 30 -1.84 -12.46 5.67
CA LEU A 30 -0.90 -12.39 6.80
C LEU A 30 0.34 -11.49 6.52
N PRO A 31 0.12 -10.20 6.14
CA PRO A 31 1.18 -9.33 5.66
C PRO A 31 2.13 -8.93 6.80
N HIS A 32 3.41 -8.83 6.46
CA HIS A 32 4.46 -8.35 7.35
C HIS A 32 5.29 -7.27 6.65
N ILE A 33 5.33 -6.07 7.21
CA ILE A 33 6.05 -4.93 6.64
C ILE A 33 7.54 -5.07 6.94
N ARG A 34 8.35 -5.07 5.89
CA ARG A 34 9.82 -5.18 5.98
C ARG A 34 10.48 -3.81 5.90
N ASP A 35 10.03 -2.96 4.99
CA ASP A 35 10.50 -1.59 4.83
C ASP A 35 9.34 -0.63 4.55
N LEU A 36 9.46 0.59 5.07
CA LEU A 36 8.49 1.65 4.86
C LEU A 36 9.15 3.01 5.01
N ARG A 37 9.21 3.74 3.91
CA ARG A 37 9.74 5.11 3.84
C ARG A 37 9.05 5.86 2.69
N PRO A 38 9.12 7.20 2.64
CA PRO A 38 8.61 7.93 1.48
C PRO A 38 9.19 7.37 0.17
N GLY A 39 8.33 7.09 -0.80
CA GLY A 39 8.67 6.52 -2.10
C GLY A 39 8.84 5.00 -2.13
N ARG A 40 8.84 4.28 -0.99
CA ARG A 40 9.07 2.82 -0.99
C ARG A 40 8.35 2.08 0.15
N CYS A 41 7.73 0.95 -0.18
CA CYS A 41 7.27 -0.02 0.80
C CYS A 41 7.57 -1.46 0.35
N GLU A 42 8.03 -2.27 1.30
CA GLU A 42 8.23 -3.70 1.12
C GLU A 42 7.40 -4.49 2.12
N VAL A 43 6.58 -5.41 1.62
CA VAL A 43 5.66 -6.23 2.41
C VAL A 43 5.79 -7.69 2.00
N SER A 44 5.82 -8.59 2.97
CA SER A 44 5.85 -10.03 2.70
C SER A 44 4.64 -10.76 3.24
N ALA A 45 4.30 -11.86 2.59
CA ALA A 45 3.24 -12.78 3.00
C ALA A 45 3.75 -14.23 2.98
N PRO A 46 3.46 -15.04 4.02
CA PRO A 46 3.74 -16.46 3.97
C PRO A 46 2.79 -17.16 2.98
N LYS A 47 3.26 -18.25 2.38
CA LYS A 47 2.37 -19.21 1.71
C LYS A 47 1.78 -20.12 2.76
N TRP A 48 0.46 -20.14 2.86
CA TRP A 48 -0.30 -20.97 3.79
C TRP A 48 -1.62 -21.38 3.14
N TRP A 49 -2.33 -22.36 3.72
CA TRP A 49 -3.50 -22.96 3.09
C TRP A 49 -4.61 -21.95 2.71
N GLY A 50 -4.75 -20.85 3.46
CA GLY A 50 -5.74 -19.81 3.18
C GLY A 50 -5.45 -18.95 1.94
N VAL A 51 -4.24 -19.01 1.38
CA VAL A 51 -3.85 -18.29 0.16
C VAL A 51 -3.48 -19.23 -0.99
N HIS A 52 -3.85 -20.52 -0.90
CA HIS A 52 -3.62 -21.45 -2.00
C HIS A 52 -4.65 -21.26 -3.12
N ASN A 53 -4.23 -21.49 -4.36
CA ASN A 53 -5.14 -21.75 -5.47
C ASN A 53 -5.39 -23.26 -5.64
N HIS A 54 -6.19 -23.62 -6.65
CA HIS A 54 -6.56 -25.00 -6.96
C HIS A 54 -5.39 -25.93 -7.33
N ILE A 55 -4.19 -25.38 -7.60
CA ILE A 55 -2.95 -26.16 -7.85
C ILE A 55 -1.93 -26.05 -6.70
N GLY A 56 -2.33 -25.51 -5.54
CA GLY A 56 -1.47 -25.44 -4.35
C GLY A 56 -0.32 -24.42 -4.42
N THR A 57 -0.38 -23.44 -5.33
CA THR A 57 0.53 -22.29 -5.35
C THR A 57 -0.12 -21.07 -4.68
N PHE A 58 0.64 -20.01 -4.41
CA PHE A 58 0.10 -18.75 -3.92
C PHE A 58 -0.93 -18.20 -4.92
N HIS A 59 -2.12 -17.86 -4.45
CA HIS A 59 -3.26 -17.46 -5.27
C HIS A 59 -3.00 -16.10 -5.93
N ALA A 60 -3.33 -15.99 -7.22
CA ALA A 60 -3.14 -14.79 -8.03
C ALA A 60 -3.74 -13.54 -7.37
N ILE A 61 -5.01 -13.61 -6.95
CA ILE A 61 -5.69 -12.50 -6.29
C ILE A 61 -5.15 -12.22 -4.87
N ALA A 62 -4.60 -13.23 -4.19
CA ALA A 62 -3.92 -12.99 -2.91
C ALA A 62 -2.60 -12.22 -3.13
N ALA A 63 -1.90 -12.49 -4.24
CA ALA A 63 -0.74 -11.71 -4.64
C ALA A 63 -1.14 -10.27 -5.01
N CYS A 64 -2.27 -10.07 -5.69
CA CYS A 64 -2.82 -8.72 -5.92
C CYS A 64 -3.17 -8.00 -4.61
N ASN A 65 -3.75 -8.70 -3.63
CA ASN A 65 -4.00 -8.14 -2.31
C ASN A 65 -2.69 -7.70 -1.62
N LEU A 66 -1.63 -8.50 -1.74
CA LEU A 66 -0.30 -8.13 -1.24
C LEU A 66 0.27 -6.90 -1.97
N ALA A 67 0.07 -6.78 -3.28
CA ALA A 67 0.45 -5.58 -4.06
C ALA A 67 -0.31 -4.34 -3.59
N GLU A 68 -1.62 -4.45 -3.38
CA GLU A 68 -2.47 -3.37 -2.89
C GLU A 68 -2.02 -2.87 -1.52
N ILE A 69 -1.64 -3.80 -0.63
CA ILE A 69 -1.07 -3.44 0.68
C ILE A 69 0.24 -2.67 0.48
N ALA A 70 1.19 -3.18 -0.31
CA ALA A 70 2.47 -2.50 -0.52
C ALA A 70 2.29 -1.09 -1.12
N MET A 71 1.43 -0.95 -2.12
CA MET A 71 1.08 0.36 -2.71
C MET A 71 0.44 1.28 -1.68
N GLY A 72 -0.59 0.83 -0.98
CA GLY A 72 -1.32 1.67 -0.03
C GLY A 72 -0.43 2.16 1.11
N MET A 73 0.47 1.32 1.59
CA MET A 73 1.47 1.69 2.60
C MET A 73 2.46 2.72 2.08
N LEU A 74 2.95 2.55 0.85
CA LEU A 74 3.77 3.57 0.19
C LEU A 74 3.01 4.89 0.09
N ALA A 75 1.74 4.87 -0.31
CA ALA A 75 0.91 6.07 -0.40
C ALA A 75 0.75 6.76 0.96
N GLU A 76 0.45 6.02 2.04
CA GLU A 76 0.38 6.58 3.40
C GLU A 76 1.71 7.21 3.89
N ALA A 77 2.85 6.65 3.48
CA ALA A 77 4.16 7.18 3.85
C ALA A 77 4.62 8.37 2.98
N THR A 78 4.08 8.51 1.77
CA THR A 78 4.58 9.44 0.73
C THR A 78 3.65 10.63 0.51
N VAL A 79 2.34 10.40 0.46
CA VAL A 79 1.35 11.44 0.21
C VAL A 79 1.26 12.36 1.43
N PRO A 80 1.35 13.69 1.26
CA PRO A 80 1.29 14.62 2.38
C PRO A 80 -0.08 14.57 3.06
N PRO A 81 -0.15 14.86 4.37
CA PRO A 81 -1.40 14.77 5.14
C PRO A 81 -2.50 15.73 4.67
N THR A 82 -2.14 16.78 3.91
CA THR A 82 -3.06 17.72 3.25
C THR A 82 -3.85 17.06 2.11
N HIS A 83 -3.41 15.91 1.63
CA HIS A 83 -4.00 15.17 0.53
C HIS A 83 -4.61 13.85 1.01
N ARG A 84 -5.46 13.27 0.15
CA ARG A 84 -6.01 11.92 0.25
C ARG A 84 -5.74 11.19 -1.06
N TRP A 85 -5.76 9.87 -1.02
CA TRP A 85 -5.57 9.02 -2.18
C TRP A 85 -6.65 7.95 -2.28
N LEU A 86 -6.98 7.52 -3.50
CA LEU A 86 -7.91 6.43 -3.77
C LEU A 86 -7.41 5.58 -4.96
N PRO A 87 -7.42 4.24 -4.88
CA PRO A 87 -7.16 3.39 -6.03
C PRO A 87 -8.16 3.66 -7.17
N LYS A 88 -7.65 3.82 -8.40
CA LYS A 88 -8.46 3.96 -9.63
C LYS A 88 -8.40 2.73 -10.52
N GLY A 89 -7.30 2.01 -10.51
CA GLY A 89 -7.09 0.87 -11.39
C GLY A 89 -5.80 0.13 -11.07
N MET A 90 -5.72 -1.10 -11.54
CA MET A 90 -4.56 -1.96 -11.35
C MET A 90 -4.36 -2.81 -12.60
N SER A 91 -3.12 -2.89 -13.09
CA SER A 91 -2.70 -3.82 -14.13
C SER A 91 -1.60 -4.72 -13.57
N VAL A 92 -1.73 -6.03 -13.75
CA VAL A 92 -0.78 -7.03 -13.27
C VAL A 92 -0.51 -8.08 -14.34
N ASN A 93 0.75 -8.54 -14.38
CA ASN A 93 1.19 -9.65 -15.20
C ASN A 93 1.69 -10.77 -14.29
N TYR A 94 1.15 -11.98 -14.46
CA TYR A 94 1.62 -13.18 -13.76
C TYR A 94 2.75 -13.80 -14.57
N VAL A 95 3.99 -13.45 -14.23
CA VAL A 95 5.18 -13.80 -15.02
C VAL A 95 5.79 -15.15 -14.65
N ALA A 96 5.47 -15.68 -13.46
CA ALA A 96 5.88 -17.02 -13.03
C ALA A 96 4.94 -17.60 -11.96
N LYS A 97 5.02 -18.91 -11.74
CA LYS A 97 4.29 -19.59 -10.66
C LYS A 97 4.83 -19.15 -9.29
N ALA A 98 3.93 -18.86 -8.36
CA ALA A 98 4.25 -18.43 -7.01
C ALA A 98 4.26 -19.62 -6.03
N GLU A 99 5.35 -20.38 -6.01
CA GLU A 99 5.40 -21.66 -5.27
C GLU A 99 5.75 -21.51 -3.78
N THR A 100 6.23 -20.33 -3.37
CA THR A 100 6.69 -20.03 -2.01
C THR A 100 5.92 -18.85 -1.41
N GLY A 101 6.32 -18.41 -0.21
CA GLY A 101 5.88 -17.10 0.32
C GLY A 101 6.44 -15.95 -0.53
N LEU A 102 5.74 -14.83 -0.53
CA LEU A 102 6.00 -13.73 -1.47
C LEU A 102 6.44 -12.46 -0.77
N THR A 103 7.15 -11.61 -1.53
CA THR A 103 7.54 -10.26 -1.13
C THR A 103 7.12 -9.28 -2.22
N ALA A 104 6.22 -8.35 -1.92
CA ALA A 104 5.87 -7.24 -2.79
C ALA A 104 6.70 -6.01 -2.44
N VAL A 105 7.26 -5.37 -3.46
CA VAL A 105 7.94 -4.08 -3.36
C VAL A 105 7.18 -3.09 -4.21
N ALA A 106 6.62 -2.07 -3.57
CA ALA A 106 6.10 -0.88 -4.22
C ALA A 106 7.18 0.21 -4.13
N GLU A 107 7.55 0.82 -5.25
CA GLU A 107 8.63 1.80 -5.28
C GLU A 107 8.41 2.83 -6.39
N LEU A 108 8.50 4.10 -6.02
CA LEU A 108 8.51 5.23 -6.94
C LEU A 108 9.95 5.61 -7.22
N GLU A 109 10.32 5.69 -8.50
CA GLU A 109 11.63 6.19 -8.91
C GLU A 109 11.80 7.66 -8.53
N VAL A 110 10.75 8.45 -8.71
CA VAL A 110 10.68 9.86 -8.32
C VAL A 110 9.35 10.12 -7.59
N ILE A 111 9.44 10.79 -6.43
CA ILE A 111 8.24 11.25 -5.71
C ILE A 111 7.79 12.56 -6.37
N PRO A 112 6.55 12.64 -6.89
CA PRO A 112 6.07 13.87 -7.52
C PRO A 112 5.78 14.96 -6.48
N GLU A 113 5.71 16.20 -6.96
CA GLU A 113 5.09 17.28 -6.19
C GLU A 113 3.56 17.11 -6.20
N PHE A 114 2.93 17.29 -5.04
CA PHE A 114 1.48 17.18 -4.88
C PHE A 114 0.87 18.58 -4.86
N GLY A 115 0.33 19.00 -6.00
CA GLY A 115 -0.37 20.28 -6.17
C GLY A 115 -1.83 20.25 -5.74
N ASP A 116 -2.52 21.38 -5.88
CA ASP A 116 -3.90 21.52 -5.45
C ASP A 116 -4.90 20.78 -6.36
N ASP A 117 -4.56 20.62 -7.62
CA ASP A 117 -5.33 19.84 -8.59
C ASP A 117 -5.14 18.33 -8.36
N GLY A 118 -6.18 17.57 -8.67
CA GLY A 118 -6.09 16.11 -8.59
C GLY A 118 -5.12 15.55 -9.63
N THR A 119 -4.32 14.57 -9.24
CA THR A 119 -3.36 13.90 -10.13
C THR A 119 -3.43 12.38 -10.02
N GLU A 120 -3.17 11.69 -11.13
CA GLU A 120 -2.97 10.25 -11.14
C GLU A 120 -1.52 9.92 -10.88
N LEU A 121 -1.30 8.99 -9.94
CA LEU A 121 0.02 8.45 -9.63
C LEU A 121 0.00 6.95 -9.87
N GLY A 122 0.74 6.50 -10.88
CA GLY A 122 1.02 5.08 -11.10
C GLY A 122 2.09 4.60 -10.14
N VAL A 123 1.77 3.62 -9.29
CA VAL A 123 2.70 3.01 -8.35
C VAL A 123 3.13 1.65 -8.88
N PRO A 124 4.38 1.50 -9.36
CA PRO A 124 4.91 0.20 -9.76
C PRO A 124 5.03 -0.75 -8.57
N VAL A 125 4.67 -2.01 -8.78
CA VAL A 125 4.83 -3.08 -7.80
C VAL A 125 5.46 -4.31 -8.46
N VAL A 126 6.49 -4.86 -7.82
CA VAL A 126 7.09 -6.14 -8.21
C VAL A 126 6.97 -7.11 -7.03
N ILE A 127 6.42 -8.30 -7.30
CA ILE A 127 6.32 -9.39 -6.33
C ILE A 127 7.33 -10.47 -6.68
N ARG A 128 8.12 -10.86 -5.69
CA ARG A 128 9.17 -11.88 -5.80
C ARG A 128 8.92 -13.05 -4.86
N ASP A 129 9.36 -14.22 -5.28
CA ASP A 129 9.42 -15.41 -4.43
C ASP A 129 10.62 -15.34 -3.45
N LYS A 130 10.80 -16.39 -2.63
CA LYS A 130 11.93 -16.48 -1.68
C LYS A 130 13.31 -16.49 -2.35
N ALA A 131 13.42 -16.86 -3.62
CA ALA A 131 14.68 -16.84 -4.37
C ALA A 131 14.93 -15.47 -5.05
N GLY A 132 14.03 -14.50 -4.85
CA GLY A 132 14.12 -13.18 -5.47
C GLY A 132 13.62 -13.14 -6.92
N LYS A 133 13.05 -14.23 -7.44
CA LYS A 133 12.52 -14.29 -8.80
C LYS A 133 11.18 -13.56 -8.88
N PRO A 134 10.97 -12.66 -9.85
CA PRO A 134 9.66 -12.05 -10.09
C PRO A 134 8.60 -13.11 -10.43
N VAL A 135 7.45 -13.01 -9.77
CA VAL A 135 6.26 -13.85 -10.04
C VAL A 135 5.06 -13.02 -10.49
N VAL A 136 4.98 -11.77 -10.03
CA VAL A 136 4.01 -10.77 -10.49
C VAL A 136 4.72 -9.45 -10.70
N THR A 137 4.39 -8.76 -11.78
CA THR A 137 4.73 -7.34 -11.98
C THR A 137 3.45 -6.58 -12.24
N GLY A 138 3.40 -5.30 -11.87
CA GLY A 138 2.20 -4.51 -12.12
C GLY A 138 2.35 -3.05 -11.73
N THR A 139 1.29 -2.32 -11.98
CA THR A 139 1.14 -0.91 -11.60
C THR A 139 -0.26 -0.73 -11.05
N ILE A 140 -0.36 -0.07 -9.89
CA ILE A 140 -1.63 0.35 -9.30
C ILE A 140 -1.69 1.88 -9.42
N THR A 141 -2.70 2.38 -10.12
CA THR A 141 -2.94 3.82 -10.29
C THR A 141 -3.80 4.32 -9.14
N ILE A 142 -3.33 5.33 -8.43
CA ILE A 142 -4.09 6.06 -7.41
C ILE A 142 -4.41 7.48 -7.87
N TRP A 143 -5.59 7.97 -7.46
CA TRP A 143 -5.98 9.37 -7.56
C TRP A 143 -5.59 10.11 -6.30
N VAL A 144 -4.71 11.09 -6.40
CA VAL A 144 -4.30 11.93 -5.27
C VAL A 144 -4.98 13.29 -5.40
N THR A 145 -5.66 13.72 -4.33
CA THR A 145 -6.37 15.02 -4.29
C THR A 145 -6.18 15.71 -2.97
N LYS A 146 -6.18 17.05 -3.00
CA LYS A 146 -6.23 17.86 -1.78
C LYS A 146 -7.51 17.55 -1.01
N LYS A 147 -7.40 17.41 0.32
CA LYS A 147 -8.59 17.29 1.18
C LYS A 147 -9.35 18.62 1.13
N PRO A 148 -10.69 18.61 1.01
CA PRO A 148 -11.47 19.83 1.20
C PRO A 148 -11.10 20.46 2.54
N GLY A 149 -10.76 21.74 2.54
CA GLY A 149 -10.57 22.47 3.80
C GLY A 149 -11.83 22.30 4.64
N GLN A 150 -11.68 21.86 5.90
CA GLN A 150 -12.77 22.04 6.85
C GLN A 150 -13.09 23.53 6.82
N ARG A 151 -14.31 23.88 6.41
CA ARG A 151 -14.76 25.28 6.46
C ARG A 151 -14.52 25.79 7.88
N GLU A 152 -13.64 26.78 8.02
CA GLU A 152 -13.57 27.56 9.25
C GLU A 152 -14.98 28.07 9.56
N GLY A 153 -15.37 27.93 10.82
CA GLY A 153 -16.70 28.21 11.31
C GLY A 153 -17.21 29.58 10.86
N THR A 154 -18.46 29.60 10.44
CA THR A 154 -19.29 30.78 10.31
C THR A 154 -19.04 31.72 11.50
N ALA A 155 -18.42 32.87 11.24
CA ALA A 155 -18.29 33.94 12.22
C ALA A 155 -19.68 34.32 12.75
N PRO A 156 -19.85 34.59 14.06
CA PRO A 156 -21.14 35.02 14.59
C PRO A 156 -21.51 36.36 13.95
N ARG A 157 -22.71 36.44 13.37
CA ARG A 157 -23.30 37.71 12.96
C ARG A 157 -23.45 38.58 14.22
N SER A 158 -22.68 39.66 14.30
CA SER A 158 -22.93 40.73 15.26
C SER A 158 -24.24 41.41 14.89
N SER A 159 -25.24 41.25 15.76
CA SER A 159 -26.42 42.10 15.80
C SER A 159 -26.03 43.47 16.34
N SER A 160 -26.20 44.53 15.55
CA SER A 160 -26.51 45.91 15.96
C SER A 160 -26.93 46.71 14.75
#